data_AF-A0A6G0ZBK1-F1
#
_entry.id   AF-A0A6G0ZBK1-F1
#
_cell.length_a   1.000
_cell.length_b   1.000
_cell.length_c   1.000
_cell.angle_alpha   90.00
_cell.angle_beta   90.00
_cell.angle_gamma   90.00
#
_symmetry.space_group_name_H-M   'P 1'
#
loop_
_entity.id
_entity.type
_entity.pdbx_description
1 polymer ?
#
loop_
_entity_poly.entity_id
_entity_poly.type
_entity_poly.pdbx_seq_one_letter_code
_entity_poly.pdbx_strand_id
1 'polypeptide(L)'
;MTPTNTIDVYNLKPGYRYQFRVAARNRFGWSQPVAAKEYVDVFEPKCLPEFCQPLPGQTRVLLRHSATLQCHVRITNFRCFYEIK
;
A
#
# COMPACT_ATOMS: atom_id res chain seq x y z
N MET A 1 -7.74 -27.80 -7.97
CA MET A 1 -6.86 -26.64 -8.15
C MET A 1 -7.69 -25.49 -8.67
N THR A 2 -7.84 -24.42 -7.91
CA THR A 2 -8.50 -23.19 -8.36
C THR A 2 -7.48 -22.35 -9.15
N PRO A 3 -7.83 -21.85 -10.35
CA PRO A 3 -6.92 -21.00 -11.10
C PRO A 3 -6.75 -19.65 -10.40
N THR A 4 -5.50 -19.19 -10.30
CA THR A 4 -5.17 -17.86 -9.79
C THR A 4 -5.53 -16.82 -10.85
N ASN A 5 -6.40 -15.87 -10.47
CA ASN A 5 -6.88 -14.78 -11.33
C ASN A 5 -6.21 -13.44 -11.00
N THR A 6 -5.06 -13.47 -10.33
CA THR A 6 -4.27 -12.30 -9.93
C THR A 6 -2.95 -12.27 -10.69
N ILE A 7 -2.49 -11.07 -11.04
CA ILE A 7 -1.18 -10.85 -11.67
C ILE A 7 -0.51 -9.66 -11.00
N ASP A 8 0.77 -9.85 -10.65
CA ASP A 8 1.60 -8.79 -10.10
C ASP A 8 2.39 -8.12 -11.22
N VAL A 9 2.37 -6.79 -11.24
CA VAL A 9 3.06 -5.97 -12.25
C VAL A 9 4.17 -5.20 -11.56
N TYR A 10 5.41 -5.41 -12.01
CA TYR A 10 6.60 -4.79 -11.43
C TYR A 10 7.17 -3.70 -12.35
N ASN A 11 8.13 -2.93 -11.83
CA ASN A 11 8.89 -1.91 -12.57
C ASN A 11 8.02 -0.78 -13.17
N LEU A 12 6.92 -0.43 -12.51
CA LEU A 12 6.16 0.77 -12.85
C LEU A 12 6.98 2.01 -12.49
N LYS A 13 7.06 2.96 -13.41
CA LYS A 13 7.78 4.22 -13.17
C LYS A 13 7.00 5.09 -12.17
N PRO A 14 7.67 5.62 -11.13
CA PRO A 14 7.04 6.53 -10.18
C PRO A 14 6.70 7.88 -10.84
N GLY A 15 5.68 8.54 -10.31
CA GLY A 15 5.16 9.81 -10.83
C GLY A 15 4.20 9.65 -12.02
N TYR A 16 3.87 8.42 -12.41
CA TYR A 16 2.95 8.14 -13.51
C TYR A 16 1.67 7.49 -13.01
N ARG A 17 0.60 7.77 -13.76
CA ARG A 17 -0.73 7.21 -13.56
C ARG A 17 -0.99 6.13 -14.60
N TYR A 18 -1.29 4.92 -14.16
CA TYR A 18 -1.50 3.77 -15.03
C TYR A 18 -2.97 3.35 -15.07
N GLN A 19 -3.44 2.95 -16.25
CA GLN A 19 -4.71 2.26 -16.43
C GLN A 19 -4.45 0.89 -17.03
N PHE A 20 -4.74 -0.16 -16.28
CA PHE A 20 -4.54 -1.54 -16.71
C PHE A 20 -5.69 -2.00 -17.61
N ARG A 21 -5.38 -2.91 -18.56
CA ARG A 21 -6.37 -3.52 -19.44
C ARG A 21 -6.16 -5.03 -19.50
N VAL A 22 -7.25 -5.78 -19.57
CA VAL A 22 -7.24 -7.25 -19.63
C VAL A 22 -8.00 -7.70 -20.88
N ALA A 23 -7.39 -8.59 -21.66
CA ALA A 23 -8.01 -9.24 -22.81
C ALA A 23 -7.87 -10.76 -22.68
N ALA A 24 -8.92 -11.50 -22.99
CA ALA A 24 -8.88 -12.96 -23.02
C ALA A 24 -8.28 -13.44 -24.35
N ARG A 25 -7.50 -14.52 -24.32
CA ARG A 25 -6.93 -15.14 -25.52
C ARG A 25 -7.41 -16.59 -25.64
N ASN A 26 -7.85 -16.98 -26.83
CA ASN A 26 -8.12 -18.37 -27.18
C ASN A 26 -7.50 -18.70 -28.56
N ARG A 27 -7.79 -19.89 -29.11
CA ARG A 27 -7.28 -20.34 -30.42
C ARG A 27 -7.73 -19.47 -31.61
N PHE A 28 -8.81 -18.72 -31.44
CA PHE A 28 -9.37 -17.84 -32.48
C PHE A 28 -8.85 -16.39 -32.37
N GLY A 29 -8.11 -16.06 -31.31
CA GLY A 29 -7.48 -14.76 -31.13
C GLY A 29 -7.75 -14.12 -29.77
N TRP A 30 -7.71 -12.79 -29.74
CA TRP A 30 -7.92 -11.96 -28.55
C TRP A 30 -9.35 -11.41 -28.49
N SER A 31 -9.92 -11.31 -27.30
CA SER A 31 -11.15 -10.57 -27.06
C SER A 31 -10.92 -9.07 -27.11
N GLN A 32 -12.01 -8.30 -27.07
CA GLN A 32 -11.92 -6.87 -26.77
C GLN A 32 -11.30 -6.66 -25.38
N PRO A 33 -10.32 -5.76 -25.24
CA PRO A 33 -9.70 -5.46 -23.96
C PRO A 33 -10.65 -4.64 -23.07
N VAL A 34 -10.73 -5.01 -21.80
CA VAL A 34 -11.48 -4.26 -20.78
C VAL A 34 -10.50 -3.49 -19.92
N ALA A 35 -10.73 -2.18 -19.77
CA ALA A 35 -9.91 -1.32 -18.92
C ALA A 35 -10.40 -1.30 -17.47
N ALA A 36 -9.46 -1.17 -16.54
CA ALA A 36 -9.78 -0.90 -15.15
C ALA A 36 -10.55 0.43 -15.02
N LYS A 37 -11.54 0.45 -14.13
CA LYS A 37 -12.36 1.64 -13.85
C LYS A 37 -11.53 2.75 -13.22
N GLU A 38 -10.63 2.37 -12.32
CA GLU A 38 -9.78 3.28 -11.58
C GLU A 38 -8.38 3.28 -12.17
N TYR A 39 -7.74 4.44 -12.05
CA TYR A 39 -6.34 4.59 -12.35
C TYR A 39 -5.52 4.33 -11.09
N VAL A 40 -4.33 3.78 -11.28
CA VAL A 40 -3.36 3.56 -10.21
C VAL A 40 -2.25 4.59 -10.35
N ASP A 41 -2.13 5.46 -9.36
CA ASP A 41 -1.04 6.40 -9.26
C ASP A 41 0.15 5.71 -8.58
N VAL A 42 1.29 5.68 -9.26
CA VAL A 42 2.51 5.06 -8.75
C VAL A 42 3.41 6.14 -8.19
N PHE A 43 3.72 6.05 -6.91
CA PHE A 43 4.58 7.01 -6.22
C PHE A 43 5.87 6.34 -5.80
N GLU A 44 6.96 7.10 -5.84
CA GLU A 44 8.17 6.71 -5.13
C GLU A 44 7.92 6.97 -3.65
N PRO A 45 8.11 5.96 -2.76
CA PRO A 45 7.98 6.18 -1.33
C PRO A 45 9.08 7.14 -0.88
N LYS A 46 8.74 8.43 -0.82
CA LYS A 46 9.72 9.49 -0.58
C LYS A 46 10.28 9.44 0.85
N CYS A 47 9.52 8.89 1.79
CA CYS A 47 9.95 8.66 3.17
C CYS A 47 9.23 7.42 3.74
N LEU A 48 9.97 6.57 4.45
CA LEU A 48 9.38 5.59 5.37
C LEU A 48 8.61 6.35 6.47
N PRO A 49 7.52 5.78 7.03
CA PRO A 49 6.85 6.40 8.16
C PRO A 49 7.80 6.41 9.35
N GLU A 50 8.27 7.60 9.72
CA GLU A 50 9.15 7.78 10.87
C GLU A 50 8.34 8.20 12.09
N PHE A 51 8.67 7.61 13.24
CA PHE A 51 8.21 8.12 14.52
C PHE A 51 8.86 9.48 14.76
N CYS A 52 8.05 10.53 14.82
CA CYS A 52 8.51 11.88 15.13
C CYS A 52 9.10 11.97 16.54
N GLN A 53 8.67 11.05 17.41
CA GLN A 53 9.04 10.99 18.81
C GLN A 53 9.30 9.52 19.17
N PRO A 54 10.46 9.20 19.77
CA PRO A 54 10.69 7.87 20.29
C PRO A 54 9.62 7.55 21.34
N LEU A 55 8.97 6.39 21.18
CA LEU A 55 8.06 5.85 22.19
C LEU A 55 8.83 5.71 23.52
N PRO A 56 8.20 6.01 24.68
CA PRO A 56 8.85 5.80 25.95
C PRO A 56 9.16 4.30 26.11
N GLY A 57 10.44 3.95 26.11
CA GLY A 57 10.90 2.54 26.08
C GLY A 57 10.40 1.71 27.27
N GLN A 58 10.18 2.35 28.42
CA GLN A 58 9.51 1.73 29.57
C GLN A 58 8.69 2.79 30.31
N THR A 59 7.39 2.55 30.47
CA THR A 59 6.50 3.40 31.28
C THR A 59 6.07 2.61 32.52
N ARG A 60 6.38 3.13 33.71
CA ARG A 60 5.98 2.51 34.99
C ARG A 60 4.85 3.34 35.60
N VAL A 61 3.83 2.67 36.11
CA VAL A 61 2.63 3.30 36.67
C VAL A 61 2.37 2.73 38.06
N LEU A 62 1.99 3.59 38.99
CA LEU A 62 1.62 3.16 40.34
C LEU A 62 0.32 2.35 40.31
N LEU A 63 0.14 1.46 41.27
CA LEU A 63 -1.09 0.68 41.41
C LEU A 63 -2.30 1.64 41.47
N ARG A 64 -3.36 1.35 40.71
CA ARG A 64 -4.58 2.17 40.57
C ARG A 64 -4.42 3.54 39.87
N HIS A 65 -3.31 3.76 39.16
CA HIS A 65 -3.13 4.92 38.29
C HIS A 65 -3.21 4.52 36.82
N SER A 66 -3.55 5.47 35.95
CA SER A 66 -3.55 5.29 34.50
C SER A 66 -2.41 6.08 33.86
N ALA A 67 -1.89 5.56 32.75
CA ALA A 67 -0.97 6.28 31.88
C ALA A 67 -1.43 6.14 30.43
N THR A 68 -1.24 7.21 29.66
CA THR A 68 -1.58 7.25 28.23
C THR A 68 -0.30 7.30 27.41
N LEU A 69 -0.14 6.35 26.50
CA LEU A 69 0.97 6.33 25.54
C LEU A 69 0.49 7.02 24.25
N GLN A 70 1.22 8.05 23.82
CA GLN A 70 0.96 8.76 22.58
C GLN A 70 2.16 8.63 21.66
N CYS A 71 1.92 8.36 20.38
CA CYS A 71 2.94 8.42 19.35
C CYS A 71 2.50 9.35 18.23
N HIS A 72 3.47 10.04 17.63
CA HIS A 72 3.27 10.88 16.46
C HIS A 72 4.10 10.29 15.33
N VAL A 73 3.42 9.87 14.26
CA VAL A 73 4.07 9.33 13.06
C VAL A 73 3.96 10.37 11.95
N ARG A 74 5.08 10.68 11.30
CA ARG A 74 5.09 11.55 10.11
C ARG A 74 4.90 10.69 8.88
N ILE A 75 3.75 10.85 8.23
CA ILE A 75 3.48 10.29 6.92
C ILE A 75 3.46 11.46 5.93
N THR A 76 4.51 11.60 5.13
CA THR A 76 4.52 12.55 4.02
C THR A 76 4.08 11.86 2.74
N ASN A 77 2.85 12.18 2.32
CA ASN A 77 2.10 11.72 1.15
C ASN A 77 1.40 10.34 1.25
N PHE A 78 0.17 10.37 0.75
CA PHE A 78 -0.93 9.48 1.04
C PHE A 78 -0.85 8.14 0.30
N ARG A 79 -1.33 7.09 0.98
CA ARG A 79 -1.51 5.70 0.52
C ARG A 79 -0.23 4.97 0.12
N CYS A 80 0.67 4.79 1.09
CA CYS A 80 1.43 3.56 1.09
C CYS A 80 0.58 2.48 1.76
N PHE A 81 0.25 1.43 1.01
CA PHE A 81 -0.35 0.21 1.56
C PHE A 81 0.76 -0.51 2.33
N TYR A 82 1.01 -0.10 3.58
CA TYR A 82 1.81 -0.89 4.50
C TYR A 82 0.88 -1.87 5.19
N GLU A 83 1.03 -3.15 4.91
CA GLU A 83 0.47 -4.21 5.73
C GLU A 83 1.43 -4.40 6.92
N ILE A 84 1.06 -3.88 8.09
CA ILE A 84 1.80 -4.20 9.32
C ILE A 84 1.49 -5.68 9.61
N LYS A 85 2.46 -6.56 9.34
CA LYS A 85 2.44 -7.94 9.82
C LYS A 85 2.89 -8.03 11.27
#